data_AF-A0A5M9INQ4-F1
#
_entry.id   AF-A0A5M9INQ4-F1
#
_cell.length_a   1.000
_cell.length_b   1.000
_cell.length_c   1.000
_cell.angle_alpha   90.00
_cell.angle_beta   90.00
_cell.angle_gamma   90.00
#
_symmetry.space_group_name_H-M   'P 1'
#
loop_
_entity.id
_entity.type
_entity.pdbx_description
1 polymer ?
#
loop_
_entity_poly.entity_id
_entity_poly.type
_entity_poly.pdbx_seq_one_letter_code
_entity_poly.pdbx_strand_id
1 'polypeptide(L)'
;MHAISQSAVWIKEPSADAGVVIVTSATLPKYMIDKLHVAIDDWDQVAYLAVKQSEALMVDWLRAEQSAGAYTCHASQLLRGVSHGSFLLDVEVGTVPGLTWLGSVHGHPLRVVELGTIASSTAAMDQQVEQVLSATRGLAKSVLQARGVI
;
A
#
# COMPACT_ATOMS: atom_id res chain seq x y z
N MET A 1 22.65 -4.07 7.97
CA MET A 1 21.24 -4.46 8.15
C MET A 1 20.38 -3.18 8.23
N HIS A 2 20.32 -2.38 7.15
CA HIS A 2 19.69 -1.03 7.15
C HIS A 2 18.98 -0.66 5.82
N ALA A 3 18.76 -1.61 4.91
CA ALA A 3 18.25 -1.29 3.58
C ALA A 3 16.70 -1.22 3.50
N ILE A 4 15.97 -1.92 4.37
CA ILE A 4 14.49 -1.87 4.41
C ILE A 4 13.99 -0.43 4.63
N SER A 5 14.69 0.37 5.44
CA SER A 5 14.29 1.74 5.79
C SER A 5 14.44 2.77 4.65
N GLN A 6 15.19 2.47 3.59
CA GLN A 6 15.46 3.44 2.52
C GLN A 6 14.43 3.39 1.38
N SER A 7 13.94 2.20 1.03
CA SER A 7 13.08 2.04 -0.16
C SER A 7 11.58 2.11 0.13
N ALA A 8 11.14 1.82 1.35
CA ALA A 8 9.75 2.00 1.79
C ALA A 8 9.66 2.24 3.30
N VAL A 9 8.54 2.77 3.78
CA VAL A 9 8.29 3.03 5.20
C VAL A 9 6.83 2.77 5.54
N TRP A 10 6.59 2.06 6.64
CA TRP A 10 5.26 1.94 7.22
C TRP A 10 4.90 3.28 7.89
N ILE A 11 3.87 3.94 7.36
CA ILE A 11 3.25 5.11 7.99
C ILE A 11 2.32 4.64 9.10
N LYS A 12 1.62 3.53 8.87
CA LYS A 12 0.87 2.78 9.86
C LYS A 12 1.16 1.29 9.67
N GLU A 13 1.72 0.64 10.69
CA GLU A 13 2.06 -0.79 10.63
C GLU A 13 0.79 -1.67 10.58
N PRO A 14 0.85 -2.84 9.93
CA PRO A 14 -0.26 -3.78 9.93
C PRO A 14 -0.48 -4.37 11.33
N SER A 15 -1.71 -4.29 11.82
CA SER A 15 -2.17 -5.03 13.00
C SER A 15 -2.48 -6.49 12.65
N ALA A 16 -2.79 -7.31 13.65
CA ALA A 16 -3.28 -8.68 13.43
C ALA A 16 -4.59 -8.73 12.64
N ASP A 17 -5.41 -7.67 12.72
CA ASP A 17 -6.70 -7.55 12.05
C ASP A 17 -6.61 -6.87 10.69
N ALA A 18 -5.43 -6.37 10.29
CA ALA A 18 -5.23 -5.66 9.05
C ALA A 18 -5.73 -6.47 7.85
N GLY A 19 -6.79 -5.95 7.20
CA GLY A 19 -7.44 -6.53 6.02
C GLY A 19 -7.14 -5.76 4.75
N VAL A 20 -6.70 -4.51 4.87
CA VAL A 20 -6.35 -3.64 3.73
C VAL A 20 -5.05 -2.93 4.03
N VAL A 21 -4.17 -2.87 3.04
CA VAL A 21 -2.94 -2.09 3.09
C VAL A 21 -2.99 -1.04 2.00
N ILE A 22 -3.05 0.23 2.38
CA ILE A 22 -2.86 1.33 1.44
C ILE A 22 -1.38 1.34 1.06
N VAL A 23 -1.08 1.40 -0.23
CA VAL A 23 0.28 1.53 -0.74
C VAL A 23 0.35 2.76 -1.63
N THR A 24 1.25 3.70 -1.32
CA THR A 24 1.45 4.91 -2.13
C THR A 24 2.91 5.04 -2.53
N SER A 25 3.18 5.60 -3.71
CA SER A 25 4.54 5.96 -4.09
C SER A 25 4.97 7.32 -3.52
N ALA A 26 6.27 7.64 -3.59
CA ALA A 26 6.81 8.94 -3.19
C ALA A 26 6.33 10.13 -4.03
N THR A 27 5.59 9.90 -5.13
CA THR A 27 5.00 11.01 -5.90
C THR A 27 3.77 11.61 -5.22
N LEU A 28 3.18 10.92 -4.24
CA LEU A 28 2.04 11.43 -3.50
C LEU A 28 2.46 12.61 -2.61
N PRO A 29 1.77 13.76 -2.68
CA PRO A 29 2.10 14.92 -1.84
C PRO A 29 2.03 14.58 -0.36
N LYS A 30 2.99 15.10 0.41
CA LYS A 30 3.04 14.95 1.88
C LYS A 30 1.71 15.33 2.55
N TYR A 31 1.03 16.37 2.06
CA TYR A 31 -0.28 16.77 2.54
C TYR A 31 -1.29 15.61 2.53
N MET A 32 -1.36 14.87 1.42
CA MET A 32 -2.29 13.74 1.28
C MET A 32 -1.86 12.55 2.14
N ILE A 33 -0.56 12.27 2.22
CA ILE A 33 -0.01 11.23 3.11
C ILE A 33 -0.42 11.50 4.56
N ASP A 34 -0.22 12.74 5.03
CA ASP A 34 -0.53 13.14 6.40
C ASP A 34 -2.05 13.06 6.66
N LYS A 35 -2.87 13.50 5.70
CA LYS A 35 -4.34 13.40 5.78
C LYS A 35 -4.85 11.96 5.82
N LEU A 36 -4.32 11.10 4.95
CA LEU A 36 -4.65 9.68 4.93
C LEU A 36 -4.26 9.02 6.25
N HIS A 37 -3.05 9.31 6.75
CA HIS A 37 -2.58 8.78 8.02
C HIS A 37 -3.51 9.15 9.19
N VAL A 38 -3.87 10.43 9.32
CA VAL A 38 -4.80 10.90 10.36
C VAL A 38 -6.18 10.23 10.21
N ALA A 39 -6.69 10.11 8.99
CA ALA A 39 -8.03 9.57 8.75
C ALA A 39 -8.16 8.07 9.04
N ILE A 40 -7.08 7.31 8.88
CA ILE A 40 -7.06 5.86 9.12
C ILE A 40 -6.48 5.48 10.48
N ASP A 41 -6.07 6.43 11.32
CA ASP A 41 -5.34 6.18 12.57
C ASP A 41 -6.12 5.19 13.46
N ASP A 42 -7.42 5.44 13.64
CA ASP A 42 -8.33 4.61 14.43
C ASP A 42 -8.85 3.35 13.70
N TRP A 43 -8.40 3.06 12.47
CA TRP A 43 -8.91 1.92 11.69
C TRP A 43 -7.99 0.72 11.83
N ASP A 44 -8.23 -0.15 12.80
CA ASP A 44 -7.38 -1.33 13.08
C ASP A 44 -7.17 -2.25 11.87
N GLN A 45 -8.14 -2.27 10.96
CA GLN A 45 -8.11 -3.13 9.78
C GLN A 45 -7.29 -2.57 8.61
N VAL A 46 -6.73 -1.37 8.77
CA VAL A 46 -6.01 -0.67 7.70
C VAL A 46 -4.57 -0.40 8.12
N ALA A 47 -3.65 -0.83 7.27
CA ALA A 47 -2.24 -0.45 7.33
C ALA A 47 -1.89 0.51 6.20
N TYR A 48 -0.77 1.23 6.33
CA TYR A 48 -0.33 2.17 5.31
C TYR A 48 1.18 2.13 5.07
N LEU A 49 1.56 1.76 3.86
CA LEU A 49 2.93 1.68 3.37
C LEU A 49 3.22 2.79 2.34
N ALA A 50 4.25 3.60 2.59
CA ALA A 50 4.77 4.56 1.62
C ALA A 50 6.06 4.04 0.96
N VAL A 51 6.02 3.81 -0.34
CA VAL A 51 7.15 3.29 -1.12
C VAL A 51 7.93 4.45 -1.75
N LYS A 52 9.18 4.59 -1.34
CA LYS A 52 10.08 5.67 -1.78
C LYS A 52 10.80 5.35 -3.08
N GLN A 53 11.18 4.09 -3.27
CA GLN A 53 11.99 3.65 -4.40
C GLN A 53 11.39 2.37 -5.01
N SER A 54 10.29 2.50 -5.74
CA SER A 54 9.58 1.33 -6.30
C SER A 54 10.47 0.49 -7.22
N GLU A 55 11.17 1.14 -8.16
CA GLU A 55 12.01 0.43 -9.14
C GLU A 55 13.13 -0.38 -8.46
N ALA A 56 13.83 0.21 -7.48
CA ALA A 56 14.86 -0.49 -6.74
C ALA A 56 14.30 -1.70 -5.97
N LEU A 57 13.12 -1.55 -5.38
CA LEU A 57 12.42 -2.61 -4.66
C LEU A 57 11.97 -3.74 -5.61
N MET A 58 11.52 -3.39 -6.81
CA MET A 58 11.11 -4.34 -7.86
C MET A 58 12.31 -5.14 -8.38
N VAL A 59 13.44 -4.47 -8.67
CA VAL A 59 14.67 -5.12 -9.12
C VAL A 59 15.20 -6.10 -8.06
N ASP A 60 15.14 -5.71 -6.79
CA ASP A 60 15.50 -6.60 -5.68
C ASP A 60 14.55 -7.79 -5.54
N TRP A 61 13.26 -7.65 -5.86
CA TRP A 61 12.34 -8.79 -5.90
C TRP A 61 12.58 -9.71 -7.10
N LEU A 62 12.75 -9.17 -8.31
CA LEU A 62 12.98 -9.97 -9.52
C LEU A 62 14.25 -10.82 -9.44
N ARG A 63 15.30 -10.30 -8.80
CA ARG A 63 16.53 -11.07 -8.57
C ARG A 63 16.27 -12.23 -7.57
N ALA A 64 15.28 -12.12 -6.67
CA ALA A 64 14.96 -13.15 -5.68
C ALA A 64 14.23 -14.31 -6.31
N GLU A 65 13.28 -13.99 -7.18
CA GLU A 65 12.59 -14.95 -8.04
C GLU A 65 13.59 -15.76 -8.86
N GLN A 66 14.59 -15.10 -9.47
CA GLN A 66 15.63 -15.77 -10.26
C GLN A 66 16.56 -16.66 -9.41
N SER A 67 16.70 -16.35 -8.12
CA SER A 67 17.55 -17.11 -7.20
C SER A 67 16.89 -18.37 -6.63
N ALA A 68 15.67 -18.71 -7.07
CA ALA A 68 14.87 -19.83 -6.56
C ALA A 68 14.72 -19.84 -5.03
N GLY A 69 14.58 -18.65 -4.43
CA GLY A 69 14.39 -18.48 -2.99
C GLY A 69 15.66 -18.55 -2.14
N ALA A 70 16.86 -18.52 -2.74
CA ALA A 70 18.12 -18.49 -2.01
C ALA A 70 18.35 -17.20 -1.22
N TYR A 71 17.56 -16.14 -1.46
CA TYR A 71 17.51 -14.96 -0.62
C TYR A 71 16.10 -14.38 -0.51
N THR A 72 15.82 -13.71 0.61
CA THR A 72 14.57 -12.98 0.84
C THR A 72 14.73 -11.52 0.45
N CYS A 73 13.98 -11.05 -0.55
CA CYS A 73 14.00 -9.64 -0.96
C CYS A 73 13.32 -8.72 0.06
N HIS A 74 13.59 -7.42 -0.06
CA HIS A 74 13.04 -6.39 0.82
C HIS A 74 11.51 -6.30 0.73
N ALA A 75 10.93 -6.49 -0.46
CA ALA A 75 9.48 -6.48 -0.64
C ALA A 75 8.81 -7.60 0.17
N SER A 76 9.35 -8.82 0.12
CA SER A 76 8.86 -9.93 0.94
C SER A 76 9.04 -9.67 2.43
N GLN A 77 10.15 -9.04 2.84
CA GLN A 77 10.35 -8.70 4.25
C GLN A 77 9.35 -7.65 4.75
N LEU A 78 9.05 -6.63 3.93
CA LEU A 78 8.04 -5.61 4.26
C LEU A 78 6.65 -6.23 4.40
N LEU A 79 6.26 -7.06 3.45
CA LEU A 79 4.91 -7.64 3.40
C LEU A 79 4.74 -8.88 4.29
N ARG A 80 5.79 -9.36 4.98
CA ARG A 80 5.70 -10.57 5.83
C ARG A 80 4.64 -10.46 6.93
N GLY A 81 4.40 -9.25 7.43
CA GLY A 81 3.43 -8.97 8.49
C GLY A 81 2.00 -8.80 7.98
N VAL A 82 1.80 -8.82 6.66
CA VAL A 82 0.48 -8.67 6.03
C VAL A 82 -0.13 -10.06 5.86
N SER A 83 -1.37 -10.23 6.30
CA SER A 83 -2.08 -11.50 6.15
C SER A 83 -2.35 -11.79 4.67
N HIS A 84 -2.20 -13.05 4.24
CA HIS A 84 -2.41 -13.48 2.86
C HIS A 84 -3.80 -13.13 2.29
N GLY A 85 -4.82 -13.03 3.15
CA GLY A 85 -6.17 -12.65 2.75
C GLY A 85 -6.42 -11.14 2.64
N SER A 86 -5.40 -10.32 2.89
CA SER A 86 -5.52 -8.86 2.90
C SER A 86 -5.33 -8.27 1.51
N PHE A 87 -6.07 -7.19 1.22
CA PHE A 87 -5.96 -6.46 -0.03
C PHE A 87 -4.80 -5.46 0.01
N LEU A 88 -4.08 -5.33 -1.09
CA LEU A 88 -3.23 -4.17 -1.35
C LEU A 88 -4.04 -3.16 -2.16
N LEU A 89 -4.20 -1.95 -1.62
CA LEU A 89 -4.79 -0.82 -2.32
C LEU A 89 -3.67 0.09 -2.83
N ASP A 90 -3.36 -0.06 -4.11
CA ASP A 90 -2.37 0.74 -4.82
C ASP A 90 -2.97 2.11 -5.20
N VAL A 91 -2.38 3.18 -4.68
CA VAL A 91 -2.80 4.56 -4.96
C VAL A 91 -1.84 5.12 -6.00
N GLU A 92 -2.33 5.16 -7.24
CA GLU A 92 -1.53 5.54 -8.39
C GLU A 92 -1.78 7.00 -8.79
N VAL A 93 -0.68 7.66 -9.12
CA VAL A 93 -0.63 9.05 -9.53
C VAL A 93 0.02 9.10 -10.91
N GLY A 94 -0.74 9.53 -11.91
CA GLY A 94 -0.29 9.52 -13.30
C GLY A 94 -0.71 8.26 -14.07
N THR A 95 -0.02 7.98 -15.17
CA THR A 95 -0.45 7.00 -16.20
C THR A 95 0.32 5.69 -16.20
N VAL A 96 1.40 5.59 -15.43
CA VAL A 96 2.25 4.39 -15.39
C VAL A 96 2.13 3.76 -14.02
N PRO A 97 1.59 2.53 -13.92
CA PRO A 97 1.48 1.83 -12.65
C PRO A 97 2.88 1.49 -12.13
N GLY A 98 3.23 2.04 -10.96
CA GLY A 98 4.53 1.85 -10.34
C GLY A 98 4.56 0.72 -9.31
N LEU A 99 3.41 0.30 -8.76
CA LEU A 99 3.38 -0.54 -7.55
C LEU A 99 2.54 -1.82 -7.67
N THR A 100 1.81 -1.98 -8.78
CA THR A 100 0.97 -3.17 -9.05
C THR A 100 1.69 -4.53 -8.92
N TRP A 101 3.01 -4.57 -9.11
CA TRP A 101 3.81 -5.79 -8.94
C TRP A 101 3.87 -6.29 -7.49
N LEU A 102 3.63 -5.43 -6.49
CA LEU A 102 3.67 -5.80 -5.07
C LEU A 102 2.64 -6.87 -4.70
N GLY A 103 1.50 -6.92 -5.41
CA GLY A 103 0.51 -7.98 -5.24
C GLY A 103 1.10 -9.36 -5.49
N SER A 104 1.99 -9.49 -6.46
CA SER A 104 2.60 -10.77 -6.85
C SER A 104 3.63 -11.31 -5.85
N VAL A 105 4.16 -10.48 -4.94
CA VAL A 105 5.23 -10.88 -4.01
C VAL A 105 4.78 -12.00 -3.05
N HIS A 106 3.54 -11.95 -2.57
CA HIS A 106 2.93 -13.00 -1.73
C HIS A 106 1.54 -13.43 -2.24
N GLY A 107 1.15 -13.01 -3.45
CA GLY A 107 -0.15 -13.29 -4.03
C GLY A 107 -1.32 -12.52 -3.40
N HIS A 108 -1.07 -11.32 -2.86
CA HIS A 108 -2.14 -10.49 -2.31
C HIS A 108 -3.06 -9.97 -3.43
N PRO A 109 -4.40 -9.99 -3.25
CA PRO A 109 -5.30 -9.36 -4.18
C PRO A 109 -5.06 -7.85 -4.22
N LEU A 110 -4.83 -7.32 -5.42
CA LEU A 110 -4.53 -5.91 -5.63
C LEU A 110 -5.75 -5.16 -6.18
N ARG A 111 -5.92 -3.92 -5.73
CA ARG A 111 -6.88 -2.95 -6.24
C ARG A 111 -6.18 -1.63 -6.46
N VAL A 112 -6.52 -0.95 -7.55
CA VAL A 112 -5.89 0.32 -7.92
C VAL A 112 -6.91 1.45 -7.75
N VAL A 113 -6.48 2.55 -7.15
CA VAL A 113 -7.18 3.83 -7.15
C VAL A 113 -6.34 4.79 -7.98
N GLU A 114 -6.85 5.14 -9.15
CA GLU A 114 -6.22 6.12 -10.03
C GLU A 114 -6.69 7.51 -9.62
N LEU A 115 -5.76 8.33 -9.12
CA LEU A 115 -6.05 9.73 -8.76
C LEU A 115 -5.89 10.68 -9.95
N GLY A 116 -5.32 10.21 -11.06
CA GLY A 116 -4.96 11.03 -12.20
C GLY A 116 -3.83 12.01 -11.86
N THR A 117 -3.98 13.25 -12.29
CA THR A 117 -3.04 14.33 -11.93
C THR A 117 -3.31 14.81 -10.51
N ILE A 118 -2.26 14.97 -9.71
CA ILE A 118 -2.36 15.59 -8.39
C ILE A 118 -2.98 16.98 -8.49
N ALA A 119 -4.02 17.20 -7.70
CA ALA A 119 -4.69 18.49 -7.67
C ALA A 119 -3.74 19.59 -7.16
N SER A 120 -3.90 20.81 -7.66
CA SER A 120 -3.07 21.96 -7.27
C SER A 120 -3.57 22.69 -6.01
N SER A 121 -4.82 22.47 -5.61
CA SER A 121 -5.43 23.08 -4.42
C SER A 121 -5.71 22.06 -3.33
N THR A 122 -5.65 22.49 -2.07
CA THR A 122 -5.92 21.62 -0.92
C THR A 122 -7.34 21.05 -0.92
N ALA A 123 -8.35 21.84 -1.30
CA ALA A 123 -9.74 21.39 -1.37
C ALA A 123 -9.93 20.26 -2.40
N ALA A 124 -9.23 20.31 -3.53
CA ALA A 124 -9.28 19.23 -4.52
C ALA A 124 -8.40 18.03 -4.12
N MET A 125 -7.29 18.25 -3.40
CA MET A 125 -6.54 17.16 -2.77
C MET A 125 -7.37 16.45 -1.69
N ASP A 126 -8.18 17.18 -0.91
CA ASP A 126 -9.11 16.59 0.07
C ASP A 126 -10.13 15.66 -0.63
N GLN A 127 -10.60 16.00 -1.84
CA GLN A 127 -11.45 15.11 -2.63
C GLN A 127 -10.70 13.83 -3.07
N GLN A 128 -9.44 13.96 -3.50
CA GLN A 128 -8.60 12.81 -3.84
C GLN A 128 -8.32 11.92 -2.61
N VAL A 129 -8.12 12.51 -1.43
CA VAL A 129 -8.01 11.77 -0.17
C VAL A 129 -9.29 11.00 0.13
N GLU A 130 -10.46 11.64 0.03
CA GLU A 130 -11.74 10.97 0.26
C GLU A 130 -12.01 9.84 -0.75
N GLN A 131 -11.55 9.96 -2.00
CA GLN A 131 -11.63 8.88 -2.97
C GLN A 131 -10.86 7.63 -2.50
N VAL A 132 -9.62 7.81 -2.00
CA VAL A 132 -8.82 6.70 -1.43
C VAL A 132 -9.48 6.12 -0.19
N LEU A 133 -9.97 6.98 0.72
CA LEU A 133 -10.63 6.53 1.96
C LEU A 133 -11.91 5.75 1.66
N SER A 134 -12.72 6.21 0.70
CA SER A 134 -13.93 5.53 0.27
C SER A 134 -13.63 4.13 -0.29
N ALA A 135 -12.62 4.01 -1.17
CA ALA A 135 -12.18 2.72 -1.70
C ALA A 135 -11.66 1.80 -0.58
N THR A 136 -10.90 2.34 0.37
CA THR A 136 -10.37 1.61 1.52
C THR A 136 -11.50 1.07 2.41
N ARG A 137 -12.51 1.90 2.74
CA ARG A 137 -13.71 1.48 3.50
C ARG A 137 -14.45 0.35 2.80
N GLY A 138 -14.61 0.46 1.48
CA GLY A 138 -15.25 -0.59 0.67
C GLY A 138 -14.53 -1.94 0.78
N LEU A 139 -13.20 -1.94 0.70
CA LEU A 139 -12.40 -3.14 0.84
C LEU A 139 -12.39 -3.69 2.26
N ALA A 140 -12.23 -2.83 3.27
CA ALA A 140 -12.25 -3.25 4.67
C ALA A 140 -13.59 -3.91 5.02
N LYS A 141 -14.70 -3.31 4.57
CA LYS A 141 -16.04 -3.92 4.71
C LYS A 141 -16.12 -5.28 4.04
N SER A 142 -15.60 -5.42 2.82
CA SER A 142 -15.58 -6.71 2.11
C SER A 142 -14.79 -7.77 2.86
N VAL A 143 -13.67 -7.40 3.50
CA VAL A 143 -12.85 -8.32 4.31
C VAL A 143 -13.60 -8.75 5.57
N LEU A 144 -14.27 -7.83 6.27
CA LEU A 144 -15.06 -8.17 7.46
C LEU A 144 -16.20 -9.12 7.14
N GLN A 145 -16.89 -8.89 6.03
CA GLN A 145 -17.97 -9.77 5.55
C GLN A 145 -17.43 -11.16 5.23
N ALA A 146 -16.28 -11.25 4.54
CA ALA A 146 -15.63 -12.53 4.26
C ALA A 146 -15.17 -13.28 5.53
N ARG A 147 -14.84 -12.54 6.59
CA ARG A 147 -14.47 -13.10 7.91
C ARG A 147 -15.68 -13.42 8.81
N GLY A 148 -16.90 -13.11 8.39
CA GLY A 148 -18.13 -13.35 9.17
C GLY A 148 -18.29 -12.45 10.41
N VAL A 149 -17.63 -11.29 10.43
CA VAL A 149 -17.62 -10.36 11.58
C VAL A 149 -18.82 -9.40 11.54
N ILE A 150 -19.38 -9.14 10.34
CA ILE A 150 -20.55 -8.28 10.10
C ILE A 150 -21.48 -8.88 9.05
#